data_AF-A0A1G2YIH7-F1
#
_entry.id   AF-A0A1G2YIH7-F1
#
_cell.length_a   1.000
_cell.length_b   1.000
_cell.length_c   1.000
_cell.angle_alpha   90.00
_cell.angle_beta   90.00
_cell.angle_gamma   90.00
#
_symmetry.space_group_name_H-M   'P 1'
#
loop_
_entity.id
_entity.type
_entity.pdbx_description
1 polymer ?
#
loop_
_entity_poly.entity_id
_entity_poly.type
_entity_poly.pdbx_seq_one_letter_code
_entity_poly.pdbx_strand_id
1 'polypeptide(L)'
;MHQHMFCEDMVEYNENLILVDTDFAATEDEIAECLALAKQVDLVVMTNYYARIVKSGNNRLLAKKLKEAGKKVVVVTNYPYVEGTTNEADAVVCNFSGTPDSIKAAVGMLFGKIKQSPKTKLPIKLGVQKEVPAKKLKAPAPKKHPLGLSYC
;
A
#
# COMPACT_ATOMS: atom_id res chain seq x y z
N MET A 1 1.19 -11.92 11.95
CA MET A 1 1.60 -10.80 11.07
C MET A 1 1.24 -9.53 11.82
N HIS A 2 2.24 -8.70 12.10
CA HIS A 2 2.04 -7.39 12.72
C HIS A 2 2.16 -6.30 11.64
N GLN A 3 1.79 -5.06 11.96
CA GLN A 3 1.59 -4.01 10.97
C GLN A 3 2.85 -3.63 10.18
N HIS A 4 4.04 -3.76 10.77
CA HIS A 4 5.29 -3.23 10.20
C HIS A 4 6.20 -4.29 9.59
N MET A 5 5.82 -5.57 9.62
CA MET A 5 6.64 -6.69 9.13
C MET A 5 7.17 -6.48 7.70
N PHE A 6 6.35 -5.90 6.81
CA PHE A 6 6.78 -5.60 5.45
C PHE A 6 7.94 -4.58 5.42
N CYS A 7 7.88 -3.55 6.25
CA CYS A 7 8.90 -2.51 6.31
C CYS A 7 10.13 -2.97 7.09
N GLU A 8 9.96 -3.77 8.14
CA GLU A 8 11.07 -4.45 8.83
C GLU A 8 11.89 -5.29 7.83
N ASP A 9 11.23 -6.10 7.00
CA ASP A 9 11.94 -6.89 5.98
C ASP A 9 12.62 -6.02 4.91
N MET A 10 12.13 -4.79 4.63
CA MET A 10 12.79 -3.85 3.71
C MET A 10 14.07 -3.25 4.29
N VAL A 11 14.11 -3.00 5.61
CA VAL A 11 15.29 -2.41 6.29
C VAL A 11 16.52 -3.30 6.15
N GLU A 12 16.33 -4.63 6.08
CA GLU A 12 17.39 -5.59 5.79
C GLU A 12 18.12 -5.36 4.45
N TYR A 13 17.52 -4.59 3.54
CA TYR A 13 18.10 -4.25 2.23
C TYR A 13 18.54 -2.79 2.13
N ASN A 14 17.86 -1.87 2.82
CA ASN A 14 18.19 -0.45 2.80
C ASN A 14 17.61 0.25 4.04
N GLU A 15 18.44 0.95 4.80
CA GLU A 15 18.02 1.71 5.98
C GLU A 15 17.47 3.11 5.65
N ASN A 16 17.62 3.59 4.41
CA ASN A 16 17.10 4.89 3.96
C ASN A 16 15.60 4.79 3.61
N LEU A 17 14.79 4.50 4.62
CA LEU A 17 13.34 4.30 4.50
C LEU A 17 12.58 5.28 5.39
N ILE A 18 11.46 5.80 4.88
CA ILE A 18 10.47 6.52 5.67
C ILE A 18 9.26 5.60 5.81
N LEU A 19 8.94 5.21 7.04
CA LEU A 19 7.73 4.45 7.36
C LEU A 19 6.58 5.44 7.63
N VAL A 20 5.46 5.24 6.95
CA VAL A 20 4.22 5.99 7.19
C VAL A 20 3.07 5.00 7.25
N ASP A 21 2.32 5.05 8.35
CA ASP A 21 1.09 4.29 8.48
C ASP A 21 -0.10 5.13 8.01
N THR A 22 -1.03 4.48 7.32
CA THR A 22 -2.36 5.01 7.10
C THR A 22 -3.38 4.09 7.77
N ASP A 23 -4.59 4.60 8.00
CA ASP A 23 -5.76 3.77 8.25
C ASP A 23 -5.99 2.78 7.08
N PHE A 24 -7.05 1.97 7.14
CA PHE A 24 -7.41 1.02 6.09
C PHE A 24 -7.46 1.65 4.69
N ALA A 25 -7.85 2.93 4.61
CA ALA A 25 -7.65 3.77 3.44
C ALA A 25 -7.31 5.19 3.90
N ALA A 26 -6.37 5.84 3.20
CA ALA A 26 -5.82 7.12 3.59
C ALA A 26 -6.88 8.24 3.56
N THR A 27 -6.97 8.95 4.67
CA THR A 27 -7.74 10.18 4.85
C THR A 27 -7.05 11.37 4.18
N GLU A 28 -7.75 12.50 4.05
CA GLU A 28 -7.17 13.72 3.47
C GLU A 28 -5.91 14.20 4.22
N ASP A 29 -5.88 14.07 5.55
CA ASP A 29 -4.74 14.48 6.38
C ASP A 29 -3.54 13.54 6.18
N GLU A 30 -3.78 12.23 6.18
CA GLU A 30 -2.74 11.23 5.89
C GLU A 30 -2.19 11.37 4.47
N ILE A 31 -3.04 11.69 3.49
CA ILE A 31 -2.59 11.98 2.12
C ILE A 31 -1.68 13.21 2.10
N ALA A 32 -2.03 14.27 2.83
CA ALA A 32 -1.21 15.48 2.91
C ALA A 32 0.16 15.19 3.56
N GLU A 33 0.17 14.39 4.62
CA GLU A 33 1.40 13.92 5.28
C GLU A 33 2.26 13.07 4.33
N CYS A 34 1.66 12.06 3.68
CA CYS A 34 2.36 11.24 2.69
C CYS A 34 2.96 12.09 1.56
N LEU A 35 2.24 13.10 1.06
CA LEU A 35 2.76 14.01 0.02
C LEU A 35 3.91 14.88 0.52
N ALA A 36 3.88 15.32 1.78
CA ALA A 36 4.96 16.09 2.37
C ALA A 36 6.23 15.23 2.51
N LEU A 37 6.10 14.01 3.04
CA LEU A 37 7.20 13.07 3.22
C LEU A 37 7.73 12.55 1.88
N ALA A 38 6.84 12.33 0.90
CA ALA A 38 7.21 11.85 -0.42
C ALA A 38 8.25 12.74 -1.11
N LYS A 39 8.32 14.04 -0.79
CA LYS A 39 9.34 14.95 -1.33
C LYS A 39 10.78 14.49 -1.05
N GLN A 40 10.99 13.71 0.00
CA GLN A 40 12.31 13.24 0.45
C GLN A 40 12.73 11.90 -0.16
N VAL A 41 11.83 11.23 -0.90
CA VAL A 41 12.08 9.90 -1.48
C VAL A 41 11.88 9.89 -2.99
N ASP A 42 12.61 9.00 -3.67
CA ASP A 42 12.50 8.80 -5.12
C ASP A 42 11.44 7.76 -5.50
N LEU A 43 11.10 6.89 -4.57
CA LEU A 43 10.21 5.75 -4.76
C LEU A 43 9.26 5.63 -3.56
N VAL A 44 7.98 5.40 -3.85
CA VAL A 44 6.99 5.01 -2.85
C VAL A 44 6.61 3.56 -3.06
N VAL A 45 6.77 2.76 -2.01
CA VAL A 45 6.27 1.38 -1.94
C VAL A 45 5.14 1.36 -0.93
N MET A 46 3.97 0.90 -1.33
CA MET A 46 2.77 0.91 -0.48
C MET A 46 2.07 -0.44 -0.50
N THR A 47 1.51 -0.83 0.65
CA THR A 47 0.70 -2.05 0.74
C THR A 47 -0.77 -1.75 0.47
N ASN A 48 -1.42 -2.62 -0.30
CA ASN A 48 -2.85 -2.55 -0.60
C ASN A 48 -3.50 -3.94 -0.44
N TYR A 49 -3.48 -4.48 0.78
CA TYR A 49 -3.95 -5.82 1.08
C TYR A 49 -5.49 -5.91 1.20
N TYR A 50 -6.06 -7.07 0.81
CA TYR A 50 -7.50 -7.34 0.74
C TYR A 50 -8.30 -6.90 1.98
N ALA A 51 -7.80 -7.23 3.19
CA ALA A 51 -8.47 -6.88 4.43
C ALA A 51 -8.65 -5.36 4.64
N ARG A 52 -7.81 -4.55 3.98
CA ARG A 52 -7.91 -3.09 3.96
C ARG A 52 -8.94 -2.61 2.94
N ILE A 53 -8.88 -3.20 1.73
CA ILE A 53 -9.77 -2.89 0.60
C ILE A 53 -11.26 -3.06 0.98
N VAL A 54 -11.61 -4.17 1.60
CA VAL A 54 -13.02 -4.52 1.88
C VAL A 54 -13.64 -3.66 2.97
N LYS A 55 -12.84 -3.13 3.91
CA LYS A 55 -13.36 -2.40 5.07
C LYS A 55 -13.66 -0.93 4.77
N SER A 56 -12.79 -0.26 4.02
CA SER A 56 -12.81 1.20 3.92
C SER A 56 -12.58 1.74 2.50
N GLY A 57 -12.39 0.84 1.53
CA GLY A 57 -11.93 1.19 0.19
C GLY A 57 -10.43 0.96 0.03
N ASN A 58 -9.94 1.11 -1.20
CA ASN A 58 -8.52 0.94 -1.50
C ASN A 58 -7.75 2.26 -1.41
N ASN A 59 -6.42 2.17 -1.29
CA ASN A 59 -5.52 3.33 -1.29
C ASN A 59 -5.28 3.93 -2.70
N ARG A 60 -6.25 3.79 -3.62
CA ARG A 60 -6.15 4.31 -4.99
C ARG A 60 -6.02 5.83 -5.04
N LEU A 61 -6.73 6.55 -4.16
CA LEU A 61 -6.62 8.01 -4.10
C LEU A 61 -5.20 8.46 -3.73
N LEU A 62 -4.61 7.80 -2.72
CA LEU A 62 -3.24 8.05 -2.30
C LEU A 62 -2.26 7.75 -3.43
N ALA A 63 -2.36 6.57 -4.06
CA ALA A 63 -1.52 6.18 -5.20
C ALA A 63 -1.59 7.24 -6.32
N LYS A 64 -2.81 7.64 -6.71
CA LYS A 64 -3.04 8.68 -7.71
C LYS A 64 -2.38 10.01 -7.33
N LYS A 65 -2.54 10.46 -6.07
CA LYS A 65 -1.98 11.74 -5.61
C LYS A 65 -0.46 11.73 -5.59
N LEU A 66 0.15 10.62 -5.20
CA LEU A 66 1.61 10.44 -5.25
C LEU A 66 2.14 10.44 -6.69
N LYS A 67 1.41 9.80 -7.61
CA LYS A 67 1.71 9.85 -9.05
C LYS A 67 1.61 11.26 -9.62
N GLU A 68 0.53 11.98 -9.31
CA GLU A 68 0.34 13.39 -9.69
C GLU A 68 1.46 14.28 -9.13
N ALA A 69 2.03 13.92 -7.98
CA ALA A 69 3.20 14.58 -7.39
C ALA A 69 4.56 14.14 -7.99
N GLY A 70 4.53 13.38 -9.09
CA GLY A 70 5.73 12.98 -9.83
C GLY A 70 6.51 11.80 -9.23
N LYS A 71 5.91 11.06 -8.28
CA LYS A 71 6.58 9.91 -7.65
C LYS A 71 6.37 8.63 -8.44
N LYS A 72 7.36 7.74 -8.39
CA LYS A 72 7.19 6.34 -8.80
C LYS A 72 6.47 5.60 -7.67
N VAL A 73 5.41 4.88 -8.01
CA VAL A 73 4.55 4.19 -7.03
C VAL A 73 4.52 2.70 -7.34
N VAL A 74 4.94 1.89 -6.37
CA VAL A 74 4.84 0.43 -6.42
C VAL A 74 3.83 -0.04 -5.38
N VAL A 75 2.85 -0.82 -5.83
CA VAL A 75 1.83 -1.40 -4.95
C VAL A 75 2.15 -2.86 -4.67
N VAL A 76 2.18 -3.24 -3.39
CA VAL A 76 2.27 -4.62 -2.95
C VAL A 76 0.92 -5.07 -2.42
N THR A 77 0.39 -6.15 -2.98
CA THR A 77 -0.95 -6.65 -2.66
C THR A 77 -0.99 -8.17 -2.59
N ASN A 78 -2.01 -8.71 -1.94
CA ASN A 78 -2.36 -10.13 -1.94
C ASN A 78 -3.66 -10.38 -2.72
N TYR A 79 -4.19 -9.35 -3.39
CA TYR A 79 -5.46 -9.37 -4.08
C TYR A 79 -5.25 -9.03 -5.57
N PRO A 80 -5.42 -10.00 -6.49
CA PRO A 80 -5.02 -9.84 -7.88
C PRO A 80 -6.01 -9.03 -8.73
N TYR A 81 -7.09 -8.52 -8.13
CA TYR A 81 -8.12 -7.72 -8.81
C TYR A 81 -7.79 -6.24 -8.71
N VAL A 82 -8.44 -5.42 -9.54
CA VAL A 82 -8.06 -4.02 -9.74
C VAL A 82 -8.17 -3.17 -8.47
N GLU A 83 -9.00 -3.57 -7.51
CA GLU A 83 -9.09 -2.92 -6.22
C GLU A 83 -7.77 -3.05 -5.43
N GLY A 84 -7.06 -4.17 -5.59
CA GLY A 84 -5.76 -4.45 -4.99
C GLY A 84 -4.60 -3.95 -5.83
N THR A 85 -4.64 -4.16 -7.15
CA THR A 85 -3.53 -3.82 -8.04
C THR A 85 -3.48 -2.34 -8.39
N THR A 86 -4.65 -1.71 -8.58
CA THR A 86 -4.88 -0.35 -9.11
C THR A 86 -4.14 0.00 -10.40
N ASN A 87 -4.83 0.73 -11.30
CA ASN A 87 -4.21 1.24 -12.53
C ASN A 87 -3.33 2.48 -12.30
N GLU A 88 -3.31 3.02 -11.08
CA GLU A 88 -2.49 4.19 -10.73
C GLU A 88 -1.03 3.81 -10.44
N ALA A 89 -0.73 2.54 -10.16
CA ALA A 89 0.62 2.09 -9.83
C ALA A 89 1.51 1.97 -11.08
N ASP A 90 2.81 2.30 -10.94
CA ASP A 90 3.81 2.04 -11.98
C ASP A 90 4.15 0.54 -12.08
N ALA A 91 4.09 -0.15 -10.94
CA ALA A 91 4.28 -1.59 -10.87
C ALA A 91 3.49 -2.19 -9.71
N VAL A 92 3.17 -3.48 -9.84
CA VAL A 92 2.43 -4.22 -8.82
C VAL A 92 3.14 -5.53 -8.51
N VAL A 93 3.33 -5.79 -7.23
CA VAL A 93 3.75 -7.09 -6.71
C VAL A 93 2.55 -7.75 -6.04
N CYS A 94 1.97 -8.75 -6.70
CA CYS A 94 0.91 -9.58 -6.12
C CYS A 94 1.51 -10.83 -5.47
N ASN A 95 1.61 -10.85 -4.14
CA ASN A 95 2.21 -11.96 -3.39
C ASN A 95 1.19 -13.02 -2.94
N PHE A 96 -0.10 -12.83 -3.24
CA PHE A 96 -1.23 -13.75 -2.96
C PHE A 96 -1.41 -14.17 -1.49
N SER A 97 -0.63 -13.62 -0.56
CA SER A 97 -0.58 -14.07 0.83
C SER A 97 -0.08 -12.95 1.74
N GLY A 98 -0.39 -13.05 3.03
CA GLY A 98 0.20 -12.21 4.07
C GLY A 98 1.16 -12.98 4.99
N THR A 99 1.57 -14.18 4.59
CA THR A 99 2.53 -14.96 5.39
C THR A 99 3.93 -14.29 5.37
N PRO A 100 4.75 -14.45 6.43
CA PRO A 100 6.09 -13.88 6.47
C PRO A 100 6.94 -14.22 5.25
N ASP A 101 6.92 -15.48 4.80
CA ASP A 101 7.70 -15.93 3.64
C ASP A 101 7.26 -15.23 2.34
N SER A 102 5.95 -15.02 2.16
CA SER A 102 5.43 -14.29 1.00
C SER A 102 5.79 -12.80 1.02
N ILE A 103 5.92 -12.21 2.21
CA ILE A 103 6.35 -10.82 2.40
C ILE A 103 7.84 -10.70 2.08
N LYS A 104 8.68 -11.56 2.66
CA LYS A 104 10.12 -11.64 2.36
C LYS A 104 10.39 -11.85 0.88
N ALA A 105 9.59 -12.70 0.22
CA ALA A 105 9.71 -12.90 -1.22
C ALA A 105 9.34 -11.65 -2.02
N ALA A 106 8.28 -10.93 -1.63
CA ALA A 106 7.88 -9.67 -2.26
C ALA A 106 8.98 -8.60 -2.12
N VAL A 107 9.52 -8.41 -0.91
CA VAL A 107 10.65 -7.50 -0.66
C VAL A 107 11.88 -7.92 -1.45
N GLY A 108 12.21 -9.22 -1.45
CA GLY A 108 13.32 -9.76 -2.24
C GLY A 108 13.18 -9.49 -3.74
N MET A 109 11.97 -9.47 -4.29
CA MET A 109 11.74 -9.06 -5.68
C MET A 109 11.93 -7.56 -5.88
N LEU A 110 11.42 -6.71 -4.97
CA LEU A 110 11.57 -5.24 -5.05
C LEU A 110 13.04 -4.81 -5.10
N PHE A 111 13.88 -5.45 -4.30
CA PHE A 111 15.32 -5.19 -4.26
C PHE A 111 16.14 -6.06 -5.24
N GLY A 112 15.50 -6.84 -6.09
CA GLY A 112 16.16 -7.62 -7.15
C GLY A 112 16.93 -8.87 -6.70
N LYS A 113 16.83 -9.26 -5.42
CA LYS A 113 17.36 -10.55 -4.91
C LYS A 113 16.65 -11.74 -5.52
N ILE A 114 15.34 -11.63 -5.71
CA ILE A 114 14.53 -12.61 -6.44
C ILE A 114 14.25 -12.04 -7.83
N LYS A 115 14.70 -12.75 -8.87
CA LYS A 115 14.46 -12.35 -10.25
C LYS A 115 13.09 -12.85 -10.73
N GLN A 116 12.35 -11.97 -11.38
CA GLN A 116 11.10 -12.33 -12.05
C GLN A 116 11.34 -13.39 -13.13
N SER A 117 10.35 -14.27 -13.32
CA SER A 117 10.34 -15.25 -14.40
C SER A 117 9.32 -14.85 -15.47
N PRO A 118 9.69 -14.84 -16.77
CA PRO A 118 8.72 -14.58 -17.85
C PRO A 118 7.65 -15.68 -17.96
N LYS A 119 7.90 -16.84 -17.32
CA LYS A 119 6.95 -17.96 -17.27
C LYS A 119 5.91 -17.80 -16.15
N THR A 120 6.09 -16.88 -15.21
CA THR A 120 5.10 -16.62 -14.16
C THR A 120 3.82 -16.08 -14.79
N LYS A 121 2.69 -16.70 -14.44
CA LYS A 121 1.35 -16.32 -14.90
C LYS A 121 0.41 -16.28 -13.70
N LEU A 122 -0.64 -15.46 -13.81
CA LEU A 122 -1.74 -15.53 -12.86
C LEU A 122 -2.42 -16.90 -12.99
N PRO A 123 -2.75 -17.57 -11.87
CA PRO A 123 -3.43 -18.87 -11.91
C PRO A 123 -4.93 -18.74 -12.28
N ILE A 124 -5.42 -17.52 -12.52
CA ILE A 124 -6.81 -17.20 -12.81
C ILE A 124 -6.93 -16.27 -14.02
N LYS A 125 -8.08 -16.32 -14.70
CA LYS A 125 -8.47 -15.35 -15.72
C LYS A 125 -9.26 -14.22 -15.05
N LEU A 126 -8.74 -12.99 -15.07
CA LEU A 126 -9.36 -11.85 -14.39
C LEU A 126 -10.58 -11.27 -15.15
N GLY A 127 -10.72 -11.51 -16.45
CA GLY A 127 -11.78 -10.88 -17.25
C GLY A 127 -11.64 -9.34 -17.31
N VAL A 128 -12.71 -8.64 -17.71
CA VAL A 128 -12.73 -7.17 -17.74
C VAL A 128 -12.92 -6.64 -16.32
N GLN A 129 -11.92 -5.92 -15.84
CA GLN A 129 -11.94 -5.29 -14.52
C GLN A 129 -12.39 -3.83 -14.65
N LYS A 130 -13.26 -3.36 -13.74
CA LYS A 130 -13.70 -1.96 -13.68
C LYS A 130 -13.27 -1.36 -12.35
N GLU A 131 -12.52 -0.26 -12.41
CA GLU A 131 -12.19 0.48 -11.20
C GLU A 131 -13.42 1.22 -10.66
N VAL A 132 -13.57 1.16 -9.34
CA VAL A 132 -14.50 2.02 -8.62
C VAL A 132 -13.84 3.40 -8.45
N PRO A 133 -14.58 4.51 -8.59
CA PRO A 133 -14.04 5.84 -8.35
C PRO A 133 -13.39 5.97 -6.97
N ALA A 134 -12.23 6.62 -6.93
CA ALA A 134 -11.54 6.92 -5.68
C ALA A 134 -12.41 7.85 -4.82
N LYS A 135 -12.65 7.46 -3.57
CA LYS A 135 -13.43 8.24 -2.60
C LYS A 135 -12.49 9.07 -1.73
N LYS A 136 -12.88 10.31 -1.44
CA LYS A 136 -12.23 11.12 -0.40
C LYS A 136 -12.75 10.68 0.96
N LEU A 137 -11.83 10.40 1.89
CA LEU A 137 -12.16 10.02 3.25
C LEU A 137 -11.73 11.15 4.19
N LYS A 138 -12.63 11.56 5.07
CA LYS A 138 -12.30 12.46 6.18
C LYS A 138 -11.94 11.62 7.39
N ALA A 139 -11.02 12.11 8.20
CA ALA A 139 -10.72 11.50 9.49
C ALA A 139 -12.03 11.33 10.29
N PRO A 140 -12.23 10.17 10.95
CA PRO A 140 -13.37 10.01 11.84
C PRO A 140 -13.30 11.10 12.91
N ALA A 141 -14.45 11.71 13.24
CA ALA A 141 -14.53 12.65 14.34
C ALA A 141 -13.92 12.00 15.60
N PRO A 142 -13.12 12.74 16.39
CA PRO A 142 -12.48 12.17 17.57
C PRO A 142 -13.55 11.50 18.42
N LYS A 143 -13.43 10.18 18.60
CA LYS A 143 -14.34 9.43 19.47
C LYS A 143 -14.12 10.01 20.87
N LYS A 144 -15.14 10.70 21.40
CA LYS A 144 -15.17 11.02 22.82
C LYS A 144 -14.99 9.70 23.56
N HIS A 145 -13.87 9.54 24.27
CA HIS A 145 -13.70 8.42 25.15
C HIS A 145 -14.92 8.39 26.07
N PRO A 146 -15.55 7.23 26.35
CA PRO A 146 -16.72 7.17 27.24
C PRO A 146 -16.44 7.73 28.65
N LEU A 147 -15.16 7.93 28.99
CA LEU A 147 -14.68 8.51 30.24
C LEU A 147 -14.23 9.98 30.13
N GLY A 148 -14.35 10.63 28.97
CA GLY A 148 -13.97 12.03 28.80
C GLY A 148 -12.47 12.34 29.00
N LEU A 149 -11.60 11.32 28.94
CA LEU A 149 -10.17 11.51 29.17
C LEU A 149 -9.46 11.94 27.88
N SER A 150 -8.82 13.10 27.94
CA SER A 150 -7.81 13.55 26.98
C SER A 150 -6.48 12.94 27.40
N TYR A 151 -5.85 12.16 26.51
CA TYR A 151 -4.44 11.83 26.65
C TYR A 151 -3.65 12.84 25.82
N CYS A 152 -2.64 13.41 26.46
CA CYS A 152 -1.64 14.29 25.84
C CYS A 152 -0.73 13.52 24.89
#